data_AF-A0A8S3F568-F1
#
_entry.id   AF-A0A8S3F568-F1
#
_cell.length_a   1.000
_cell.length_b   1.000
_cell.length_c   1.000
_cell.angle_alpha   90.00
_cell.angle_beta   90.00
_cell.angle_gamma   90.00
#
_symmetry.space_group_name_H-M   'P 1'
#
loop_
_entity.id
_entity.type
_entity.pdbx_description
1 polymer ?
#
loop_
_entity_poly.entity_id
_entity_poly.type
_entity_poly.pdbx_seq_one_letter_code
_entity_poly.pdbx_strand_id
1 'polypeptide(L)'
;MLGIDFDRLSDVDTVNDIRALFEQTCNLRSLEFPPPSVIYSYEEALTNLCSIVPNRVKHLQVPVRRFDDMKIVIEKLDTLSSVSFHVNGRDFALCQNLFDWLTNSGRDFSQRQYNSYIQLWLGKKM
;
A
#
# COMPACT_ATOMS: atom_id res chain seq x y z
N MET A 1 -8.09 11.07 7.23
CA MET A 1 -6.98 10.23 6.74
C MET A 1 -5.90 10.26 7.80
N LEU A 2 -5.40 9.11 8.26
CA LEU A 2 -4.30 9.07 9.23
C LEU A 2 -3.00 8.86 8.45
N GLY A 3 -2.03 9.75 8.66
CA GLY A 3 -0.70 9.68 8.07
C GLY A 3 0.28 8.98 9.02
N ILE A 4 1.00 7.97 8.53
CA ILE A 4 1.99 7.23 9.34
C ILE A 4 3.36 7.32 8.68
N ASP A 5 4.34 7.82 9.44
CA ASP A 5 5.72 7.92 8.99
C ASP A 5 6.38 6.53 8.88
N PHE A 6 6.91 6.23 7.69
CA PHE A 6 7.62 5.00 7.40
C PHE A 6 8.95 4.87 8.15
N ASP A 7 9.59 5.99 8.50
CA ASP A 7 10.94 6.00 9.07
C ASP A 7 10.98 5.34 10.46
N ARG A 8 9.82 5.16 11.10
CA ARG A 8 9.69 4.53 12.42
C ARG A 8 9.19 3.08 12.40
N LEU A 9 8.95 2.49 11.22
CA LEU A 9 8.46 1.12 11.11
C LEU A 9 9.55 0.05 11.27
N SER A 10 10.80 0.42 11.53
CA SER A 10 11.90 -0.49 11.90
C SER A 10 11.98 -0.76 13.41
N ASP A 11 11.26 0.00 14.22
CA ASP A 11 11.21 -0.14 15.68
C ASP A 11 9.98 -0.96 16.09
N VAL A 12 10.22 -2.11 16.73
CA VAL A 12 9.19 -3.06 17.17
C VAL A 12 8.20 -2.42 18.14
N ASP A 13 8.67 -1.52 19.01
CA ASP A 13 7.81 -0.83 19.98
C ASP A 13 6.87 0.13 19.26
N THR A 14 7.38 0.86 18.26
CA THR A 14 6.55 1.76 17.44
C THR A 14 5.51 0.97 16.63
N VAL A 15 5.87 -0.19 16.07
CA VAL A 15 4.95 -1.07 15.34
C VAL A 15 3.80 -1.55 16.24
N ASN A 16 4.12 -1.92 17.49
CA ASN A 16 3.11 -2.35 18.46
C ASN A 16 2.20 -1.21 18.90
N ASP A 17 2.74 -0.01 19.11
CA ASP A 17 1.95 1.18 19.45
C ASP A 17 0.97 1.55 18.33
N ILE A 18 1.43 1.53 17.07
CA ILE A 18 0.56 1.79 15.91
C ILE A 18 -0.54 0.74 15.82
N ARG A 19 -0.22 -0.54 16.06
CA ARG A 19 -1.23 -1.61 16.09
C ARG A 19 -2.28 -1.38 17.18
N ALA A 20 -1.86 -1.01 18.39
CA ALA A 20 -2.78 -0.71 19.49
C ALA A 20 -3.67 0.50 19.18
N LEU A 21 -3.12 1.57 18.58
CA LEU A 21 -3.90 2.72 18.11
C LEU A 21 -4.92 2.33 17.04
N PHE A 22 -4.51 1.44 16.12
CA PHE A 22 -5.44 0.89 15.16
C PHE A 22 -6.55 0.11 15.81
N GLU A 23 -6.26 -0.77 16.76
CA GLU A 23 -7.28 -1.56 17.48
C GLU A 23 -8.35 -0.68 18.11
N GLN A 24 -7.95 0.45 18.70
CA GLN A 24 -8.84 1.43 19.33
C GLN A 24 -9.70 2.23 18.33
N THR A 25 -9.29 2.31 17.05
CA THR A 25 -10.00 3.08 16.02
C THR A 25 -10.91 2.17 15.18
N CYS A 26 -12.15 1.94 15.66
CA CYS A 26 -13.10 1.03 15.00
C CYS A 26 -13.54 1.47 13.59
N ASN A 27 -13.44 2.76 13.27
CA ASN A 27 -13.98 3.36 12.04
C ASN A 27 -12.92 3.70 10.98
N LEU A 28 -11.66 3.31 11.20
CA LEU A 28 -10.59 3.61 10.24
C LEU A 28 -10.75 2.76 8.96
N ARG A 29 -11.09 3.43 7.85
CA ARG A 29 -11.26 2.81 6.53
C ARG A 29 -10.17 3.16 5.53
N SER A 30 -9.45 4.26 5.77
CA SER A 30 -8.46 4.79 4.83
C SER A 30 -7.16 5.14 5.55
N LEU A 31 -6.05 4.65 5.01
CA LEU A 31 -4.71 4.95 5.49
C LEU A 31 -3.86 5.57 4.41
N GLU A 32 -3.03 6.53 4.81
CA GLU A 32 -1.97 7.08 3.99
C GLU A 32 -0.65 6.88 4.69
N PHE A 33 0.31 6.38 3.94
CA PHE A 33 1.70 6.42 4.36
C PHE A 33 2.44 7.35 3.40
N PRO A 34 2.89 8.53 3.86
CA PRO A 34 3.65 9.45 3.02
C PRO A 34 4.99 8.83 2.58
N PRO A 35 5.59 9.35 1.49
CA PRO A 35 6.96 8.99 1.12
C PRO A 35 7.91 9.14 2.31
N PRO A 36 8.74 8.12 2.62
CA PRO A 36 9.70 8.22 3.72
C PRO A 36 10.67 9.38 3.49
N SER A 37 11.05 10.08 4.56
CA SER A 37 12.03 11.15 4.48
C SER A 37 13.45 10.60 4.36
N VAL A 38 13.68 9.35 4.79
CA VAL A 38 14.98 8.69 4.74
C VAL A 38 14.92 7.32 4.03
N ILE A 39 15.97 7.00 3.28
CA ILE A 39 16.06 5.80 2.44
C ILE A 39 16.57 4.61 3.27
N TYR A 40 15.84 4.16 4.29
CA TYR A 40 16.15 2.88 4.93
C TYR A 40 15.27 1.74 4.36
N SER A 41 15.81 0.52 4.41
CA SER A 41 15.22 -0.80 4.10
C SER A 41 13.73 -0.79 3.70
N TYR A 42 13.46 -0.39 2.45
CA TYR A 42 12.09 -0.12 2.00
C TYR A 42 11.21 -1.39 1.99
N GLU A 43 11.82 -2.52 1.70
CA GLU A 43 11.17 -3.84 1.66
C GLU A 43 10.72 -4.32 3.05
N GLU A 44 11.56 -4.12 4.07
CA GLU A 44 11.24 -4.43 5.46
C GLU A 44 10.13 -3.52 5.98
N ALA A 45 10.22 -2.22 5.69
CA ALA A 45 9.20 -1.26 6.06
C ALA A 45 7.85 -1.56 5.40
N LEU A 46 7.84 -2.01 4.13
CA LEU A 46 6.63 -2.44 3.43
C LEU A 46 6.04 -3.73 4.02
N THR A 47 6.88 -4.68 4.40
CA THR A 47 6.44 -5.90 5.08
C THR A 47 5.83 -5.58 6.45
N ASN A 48 6.46 -4.69 7.22
CA ASN A 48 5.95 -4.23 8.50
C ASN A 48 4.63 -3.47 8.33
N LEU A 49 4.52 -2.61 7.31
CA LEU A 49 3.27 -1.96 6.92
C LEU A 49 2.15 -2.98 6.69
N CYS A 50 2.40 -3.99 5.87
CA CYS A 50 1.39 -5.02 5.59
C CYS A 50 0.97 -5.78 6.86
N SER A 51 1.84 -5.86 7.87
CA SER A 51 1.55 -6.52 9.16
C SER A 51 0.76 -5.66 10.15
N ILE A 52 0.72 -4.34 9.95
CA ILE A 52 0.01 -3.40 10.84
C ILE A 52 -1.31 -2.92 10.24
N VAL A 53 -1.46 -2.90 8.92
CA VAL A 53 -2.70 -2.43 8.27
C VAL A 53 -3.85 -3.36 8.65
N PRO A 54 -4.88 -2.88 9.38
CA PRO A 54 -5.97 -3.73 9.81
C PRO A 54 -6.89 -4.12 8.64
N ASN A 55 -7.45 -5.33 8.65
CA ASN A 55 -8.40 -5.83 7.63
C ASN A 55 -9.65 -4.96 7.38
N ARG A 56 -9.97 -4.07 8.33
CA ARG A 56 -11.07 -3.09 8.19
C ARG A 56 -10.74 -1.95 7.23
N VAL A 57 -9.46 -1.66 7.02
CA VAL A 57 -8.98 -0.67 6.06
C VAL A 57 -9.30 -1.16 4.66
N LYS A 58 -9.95 -0.30 3.87
CA LYS A 58 -10.38 -0.58 2.51
C LYS A 58 -9.63 0.25 1.48
N HIS A 59 -9.00 1.34 1.90
CA HIS A 59 -8.29 2.25 1.02
C HIS A 59 -6.89 2.50 1.58
N LEU A 60 -5.87 2.20 0.79
CA LEU A 60 -4.48 2.39 1.19
C LEU A 60 -3.79 3.31 0.18
N GLN A 61 -3.09 4.31 0.67
CA GLN A 61 -2.18 5.13 -0.13
C GLN A 61 -0.76 4.89 0.37
N VAL A 62 0.14 4.51 -0.53
CA VAL A 62 1.50 4.10 -0.18
C VAL A 62 2.48 4.48 -1.29
N PRO A 63 3.65 5.07 -1.00
CA PRO A 63 4.77 5.09 -1.94
C PRO A 63 5.08 3.68 -2.40
N VAL A 64 5.75 3.54 -3.55
CA VAL A 64 6.40 2.31 -4.01
C VAL A 64 7.57 2.71 -4.91
N ARG A 65 8.61 1.87 -4.95
CA ARG A 65 9.79 2.11 -5.79
C ARG A 65 9.91 1.10 -6.92
N ARG A 66 9.35 -0.09 -6.75
CA ARG A 66 9.47 -1.20 -7.69
C ARG A 66 8.12 -1.87 -7.88
N PHE A 67 8.00 -2.55 -9.01
CA PHE A 67 6.83 -3.37 -9.32
C PHE A 67 6.55 -4.45 -8.26
N ASP A 68 7.59 -5.08 -7.71
CA ASP A 68 7.40 -6.13 -6.69
C ASP A 68 6.84 -5.58 -5.37
N ASP A 69 7.11 -4.31 -5.04
CA ASP A 69 6.51 -3.64 -3.88
C ASP A 69 4.97 -3.60 -4.03
N MET A 70 4.49 -3.26 -5.23
CA MET A 70 3.05 -3.20 -5.52
C MET A 70 2.39 -4.58 -5.38
N LYS A 71 3.06 -5.64 -5.84
CA LYS A 71 2.57 -7.01 -5.69
C LYS A 71 2.43 -7.39 -4.23
N ILE A 72 3.46 -7.15 -3.42
CA ILE A 72 3.46 -7.47 -1.99
C ILE A 72 2.25 -6.83 -1.30
N VAL A 73 1.97 -5.56 -1.59
CA VAL A 73 0.80 -4.85 -1.04
C VAL A 73 -0.52 -5.52 -1.47
N ILE A 74 -0.70 -5.81 -2.76
CA ILE A 74 -1.94 -6.38 -3.30
C ILE A 74 -2.16 -7.83 -2.83
N GLU A 75 -1.08 -8.59 -2.62
CA GLU A 75 -1.14 -9.98 -2.18
C GLU A 75 -1.35 -10.11 -0.69
N LYS A 76 -0.65 -9.31 0.13
CA LYS A 76 -0.75 -9.37 1.60
C LYS A 76 -1.98 -8.66 2.15
N LEU A 77 -2.51 -7.65 1.45
CA LEU A 77 -3.67 -6.87 1.89
C LEU A 77 -4.88 -7.13 0.98
N ASP A 78 -5.33 -8.38 0.96
CA ASP A 78 -6.43 -8.87 0.11
C ASP A 78 -7.80 -8.22 0.41
N THR A 79 -7.96 -7.66 1.60
CA THR A 79 -9.19 -6.99 2.03
C THR A 79 -9.37 -5.56 1.50
N LEU A 80 -8.36 -5.01 0.80
CA LEU A 80 -8.41 -3.68 0.21
C LEU A 80 -9.42 -3.62 -0.95
N SER A 81 -10.20 -2.53 -0.99
CA SER A 81 -11.07 -2.18 -2.11
C SER A 81 -10.41 -1.19 -3.06
N SER A 82 -9.42 -0.43 -2.60
CA SER A 82 -8.59 0.40 -3.46
C SER A 82 -7.18 0.60 -2.90
N VAL A 83 -6.22 0.81 -3.79
CA VAL A 83 -4.85 1.17 -3.44
C VAL A 83 -4.34 2.27 -4.36
N SER A 84 -3.64 3.25 -3.78
CA SER A 84 -3.00 4.36 -4.47
C SER A 84 -1.50 4.23 -4.30
N PHE A 85 -0.79 3.99 -5.40
CA PHE A 85 0.65 3.84 -5.42
C PHE A 85 1.33 5.12 -5.86
N HIS A 86 2.05 5.79 -4.96
CA HIS A 86 2.90 6.93 -5.33
C HIS A 86 4.21 6.41 -5.90
N VAL A 87 4.41 6.67 -7.18
CA VAL A 87 5.61 6.28 -7.93
C VAL A 87 6.52 7.48 -8.05
N ASN A 88 7.79 7.30 -7.68
CA ASN A 88 8.80 8.35 -7.84
C ASN A 88 9.13 8.52 -9.34
N GLY A 89 8.48 9.49 -9.98
CA GLY A 89 8.70 9.84 -11.38
C GLY A 89 7.67 9.24 -12.34
N ARG A 90 7.85 9.50 -13.64
CA ARG A 90 6.96 9.05 -14.72
C ARG A 90 7.34 7.64 -15.20
N ASP A 91 7.43 6.68 -14.30
CA ASP A 91 7.79 5.30 -14.67
C ASP A 91 6.58 4.55 -15.25
N PHE A 92 6.24 4.87 -16.49
CA PHE A 92 5.14 4.24 -17.23
C PHE A 92 5.35 2.73 -17.42
N ALA A 93 6.59 2.25 -17.46
CA ALA A 93 6.89 0.84 -17.63
C ALA A 93 6.49 0.04 -16.37
N LEU A 94 6.72 0.62 -15.19
CA LEU A 94 6.30 0.04 -13.92
C LEU A 94 4.77 -0.10 -13.84
N CYS A 95 4.03 0.92 -14.30
CA CYS A 95 2.57 0.85 -14.42
C CYS A 95 2.12 -0.29 -15.34
N GLN A 96 2.73 -0.41 -16.52
CA GLN A 96 2.34 -1.42 -17.50
C GLN A 96 2.56 -2.85 -16.97
N ASN A 97 3.71 -3.10 -16.34
CA ASN A 97 4.01 -4.39 -15.72
C ASN A 97 2.97 -4.78 -14.65
N LEU A 98 2.49 -3.80 -13.88
CA LEU A 98 1.43 -4.00 -12.90
C LEU A 98 0.12 -4.44 -13.55
N PHE A 99 -0.28 -3.78 -14.64
CA PHE A 99 -1.55 -4.04 -15.31
C PHE A 99 -1.53 -5.38 -16.04
N ASP A 100 -0.41 -5.71 -16.68
CA ASP A 100 -0.22 -7.00 -17.32
C ASP A 100 -0.29 -8.14 -16.30
N TRP A 101 0.36 -7.98 -15.14
CA TRP A 101 0.29 -8.95 -14.06
C TRP A 101 -1.10 -9.08 -13.46
N LEU A 102 -1.80 -7.97 -13.19
CA LEU A 102 -3.18 -8.00 -12.68
C LEU A 102 -4.11 -8.72 -13.66
N THR A 103 -4.00 -8.42 -14.96
CA THR A 103 -4.77 -9.08 -16.03
C THR A 103 -4.48 -10.58 -16.07
N ASN A 104 -3.20 -10.97 -16.04
CA ASN A 104 -2.78 -12.37 -16.07
C ASN A 104 -3.15 -13.14 -14.78
N SER A 105 -3.30 -12.44 -13.66
CA SER A 105 -3.73 -13.04 -12.39
C SER A 105 -5.23 -13.32 -12.32
N GLY A 106 -6.01 -12.88 -13.32
CA GLY A 106 -7.47 -13.05 -13.35
C GLY A 106 -8.21 -12.24 -12.28
N ARG A 107 -7.56 -11.23 -11.67
CA ARG A 107 -8.21 -10.34 -10.71
C ARG A 107 -9.09 -9.34 -11.45
N ASP A 108 -10.27 -9.06 -10.90
CA ASP A 108 -11.09 -7.93 -11.32
C ASP A 108 -10.49 -6.63 -10.77
N PHE A 109 -10.30 -5.63 -11.64
CA PHE A 109 -9.78 -4.33 -11.24
C PHE A 109 -10.19 -3.24 -12.24
N SER A 110 -10.19 -2.00 -11.74
CA SER A 110 -10.18 -0.81 -12.59
C SER A 110 -9.05 0.10 -12.13
N GLN A 111 -8.61 0.99 -13.03
CA GLN A 111 -7.44 1.81 -12.79
C GLN A 111 -7.61 3.23 -13.28
N ARG A 112 -6.85 4.14 -12.66
CA ARG A 112 -6.63 5.49 -13.17
C ARG A 112 -5.19 5.90 -12.92
N GLN A 113 -4.53 6.31 -13.98
CA GLN A 113 -3.16 6.81 -13.91
C GLN A 113 -3.15 8.32 -13.80
N TYR A 114 -2.31 8.82 -12.90
CA TYR A 114 -2.00 10.23 -12.73
C TYR A 114 -0.49 10.44 -12.91
N ASN A 115 -0.07 11.70 -12.95
CA ASN A 115 1.34 12.05 -13.18
C ASN A 115 2.29 11.57 -12.07
N SER A 116 1.79 11.39 -10.84
CA SER A 116 2.59 11.04 -9.65
C SER A 116 2.12 9.79 -8.91
N TYR A 117 1.00 9.19 -9.32
CA TYR A 117 0.49 7.98 -8.69
C TYR A 117 -0.43 7.19 -9.61
N ILE A 118 -0.63 5.92 -9.28
CA ILE A 118 -1.62 5.04 -9.89
C ILE A 118 -2.69 4.76 -8.85
N GLN A 119 -3.95 4.95 -9.21
CA GLN A 119 -5.09 4.48 -8.43
C GLN A 119 -5.58 3.15 -9.01
N LEU A 120 -5.72 2.15 -8.15
CA LEU A 120 -6.41 0.90 -8.44
C LEU A 120 -7.65 0.78 -7.57
N TRP A 121 -8.74 0.30 -8.15
CA TRP A 121 -9.89 -0.24 -7.43
C TRP A 121 -9.88 -1.75 -7.65
N LEU A 122 -9.81 -2.49 -6.55
CA LEU A 122 -9.70 -3.93 -6.55
C LEU A 122 -11.10 -4.52 -6.39
N GLY A 123 -11.51 -5.34 -7.35
CA GLY A 123 -12.74 -6.12 -7.26
C GLY A 123 -12.64 -7.16 -6.14
N LYS A 124 -13.79 -7.70 -5.73
CA LYS A 124 -13.78 -8.85 -4.80
C LYS A 124 -13.17 -10.03 -5.55
N LYS A 125 -12.19 -10.68 -4.92
CA LYS A 125 -11.69 -11.98 -5.38
C LYS A 125 -12.88 -12.94 -5.41
N MET A 126 -13.24 -13.42 -6.60
CA MET A 126 -14.27 -14.45 -6.79
C MET A 126 -13.84 -15.78 -6.17
#